data_AF-A0A0F9QLV5-F1
#
_entry.id   AF-A0A0F9QLV5-F1
#
_cell.length_a   1.000
_cell.length_b   1.000
_cell.length_c   1.000
_cell.angle_alpha   90.00
_cell.angle_beta   90.00
_cell.angle_gamma   90.00
#
_symmetry.space_group_name_H-M   'P 1'
#
loop_
_entity.id
_entity.type
_entity.pdbx_description
1 polymer ?
#
loop_
_entity_poly.entity_id
_entity_poly.type
_entity_poly.pdbx_seq_one_letter_code
_entity_poly.pdbx_strand_id
1 'polypeptide(L)'
;MPKPQRWFSSDHHFNHDAIRRYSERPFATVEEMDVEMMSRWNAAVAPNDLVYYLGDLAFAPKDATRALLNQMHGRIYYVRGNHDRQMKGPSWDRFEWIKDYFDLKVDEQHIVLCHYAFETWNRSHHGSWHLHGHSHGSFDASATQPSRPP
;
A
#
# COMPACT_ATOMS: atom_id res chain seq x y z
N MET A 1 4.84 -25.82 -8.77
CA MET A 1 5.34 -24.47 -8.42
C MET A 1 4.86 -24.14 -7.00
N PRO A 2 5.62 -23.42 -6.18
CA PRO A 2 5.16 -22.99 -4.86
C PRO A 2 3.89 -22.14 -4.99
N LYS A 3 3.03 -22.21 -3.97
CA LYS A 3 1.79 -21.41 -3.90
C LYS A 3 2.16 -19.92 -3.79
N PRO A 4 1.50 -19.02 -4.54
CA PRO A 4 1.72 -17.58 -4.40
C PRO A 4 1.54 -17.09 -2.95
N GLN A 5 2.46 -16.25 -2.50
CA GLN A 5 2.36 -15.57 -1.21
C GLN A 5 1.50 -14.31 -1.32
N ARG A 6 1.06 -13.79 -0.18
CA ARG A 6 0.32 -12.52 -0.08
C ARG A 6 1.15 -11.49 0.66
N TRP A 7 1.30 -10.34 0.03
CA TRP A 7 2.01 -9.19 0.57
C TRP A 7 1.06 -8.00 0.72
N PHE A 8 1.35 -7.16 1.72
CA PHE A 8 0.66 -5.91 1.97
C PHE A 8 1.70 -4.81 2.08
N SER A 9 1.46 -3.67 1.44
CA SER A 9 2.38 -2.55 1.48
C SER A 9 1.67 -1.23 1.20
N SER A 10 2.29 -0.12 1.54
CA SER A 10 1.76 1.23 1.30
C SER A 10 2.91 2.24 1.18
N ASP A 11 2.59 3.49 0.82
CA ASP A 11 3.41 4.68 1.09
C ASP A 11 4.86 4.62 0.61
N HIS A 12 5.15 3.91 -0.49
CA HIS A 12 6.49 3.89 -1.06
C HIS A 12 6.91 5.30 -1.50
N HIS A 13 5.99 6.12 -2.02
CA HIS A 13 6.30 7.47 -2.48
C HIS A 13 7.58 7.54 -3.33
N PHE A 14 7.72 6.64 -4.31
CA PHE A 14 8.81 6.72 -5.27
C PHE A 14 8.88 8.11 -5.91
N ASN A 15 10.07 8.60 -6.22
CA ASN A 15 10.32 9.93 -6.78
C ASN A 15 9.89 11.11 -5.88
N HIS A 16 9.79 10.93 -4.55
CA HIS A 16 9.37 11.98 -3.63
C HIS A 16 10.49 12.40 -2.64
N ASP A 17 11.41 13.29 -3.01
CA ASP A 17 12.53 13.67 -2.10
C ASP A 17 12.06 14.28 -0.76
N ALA A 18 10.90 14.95 -0.74
CA ALA A 18 10.37 15.52 0.50
C ALA A 18 9.98 14.43 1.52
N ILE A 19 9.45 13.27 1.07
CA ILE A 19 9.07 12.18 1.98
C ILE A 19 10.29 11.57 2.67
N ARG A 20 11.43 11.56 1.98
CA ARG A 20 12.67 11.01 2.52
C ARG A 20 13.07 11.74 3.80
N ARG A 21 12.92 13.07 3.82
CA ARG A 21 13.17 13.89 5.01
C ARG A 21 12.04 13.75 6.04
N TYR A 22 10.79 13.85 5.60
CA TYR A 22 9.62 13.82 6.47
C TYR A 22 9.49 12.51 7.26
N SER A 23 9.77 11.37 6.61
CA SER A 23 9.72 10.04 7.22
C SER A 23 11.09 9.52 7.65
N GLU A 24 12.10 10.41 7.77
CA GLU A 24 13.45 10.07 8.23
C GLU A 24 14.09 8.86 7.54
N ARG A 25 13.84 8.71 6.23
CA ARG A 25 14.37 7.58 5.46
C ARG A 25 15.88 7.75 5.26
N PRO A 26 16.69 6.71 5.54
CA PRO A 26 18.14 6.82 5.65
C PRO A 26 18.85 6.76 4.30
N PHE A 27 18.47 7.63 3.35
CA PHE A 27 19.07 7.71 2.02
C PHE A 27 19.61 9.11 1.77
N ALA A 28 20.70 9.24 1.02
CA ALA A 28 21.28 10.54 0.69
C ALA A 28 20.42 11.27 -0.37
N THR A 29 19.92 10.53 -1.36
CA THR A 29 19.09 11.07 -2.45
C THR A 29 17.81 10.25 -2.68
N VAL A 30 16.87 10.81 -3.45
CA VAL A 30 15.64 10.11 -3.84
C VAL A 30 15.92 8.96 -4.81
N GLU A 31 16.93 9.10 -5.65
CA GLU A 31 17.34 8.06 -6.60
C GLU A 31 17.91 6.83 -5.87
N GLU A 32 18.76 7.05 -4.86
CA GLU A 32 19.28 5.97 -4.01
C GLU A 32 18.14 5.24 -3.29
N MET A 33 17.19 6.01 -2.72
CA MET A 33 16.00 5.46 -2.07
C MET A 33 15.17 4.60 -3.03
N ASP A 34 14.86 5.13 -4.22
CA ASP A 34 14.01 4.45 -5.20
C ASP A 34 14.65 3.13 -5.69
N VAL A 35 15.96 3.14 -5.96
CA VAL A 35 16.71 1.95 -6.38
C VAL A 35 16.68 0.87 -5.29
N GLU A 36 16.99 1.24 -4.04
CA GLU A 36 17.03 0.28 -2.94
C GLU A 36 15.63 -0.27 -2.61
N MET A 37 14.60 0.59 -2.62
CA MET A 37 13.22 0.16 -2.38
C MET A 37 12.73 -0.81 -3.46
N MET A 38 13.04 -0.55 -4.74
CA MET A 38 12.71 -1.47 -5.84
C MET A 38 13.45 -2.80 -5.71
N SER A 39 14.74 -2.76 -5.35
CA SER A 39 15.56 -3.96 -5.12
C SER A 39 14.96 -4.83 -4.01
N ARG A 40 14.63 -4.24 -2.85
CA ARG A 40 14.00 -4.94 -1.72
C ARG A 40 12.64 -5.51 -2.07
N TRP A 41 11.83 -4.74 -2.79
CA TRP A 41 10.53 -5.21 -3.27
C TRP A 41 10.69 -6.47 -4.12
N ASN A 42 11.54 -6.43 -5.15
CA ASN A 42 11.70 -7.54 -6.09
C ASN A 42 12.42 -8.75 -5.46
N ALA A 43 13.22 -8.54 -4.41
CA ALA A 43 13.81 -9.62 -3.63
C ALA A 43 12.80 -10.34 -2.73
N ALA A 44 11.81 -9.61 -2.19
CA ALA A 44 10.77 -10.18 -1.32
C ALA A 44 9.60 -10.78 -2.10
N VAL A 45 9.14 -10.08 -3.14
CA VAL A 45 7.93 -10.41 -3.90
C VAL A 45 8.29 -11.19 -5.15
N ALA A 46 7.77 -12.40 -5.29
CA ALA A 46 7.92 -13.17 -6.53
C ALA A 46 6.96 -12.66 -7.63
N PRO A 47 7.25 -12.86 -8.92
CA PRO A 47 6.42 -12.33 -10.02
C PRO A 47 4.93 -12.69 -9.96
N ASN A 48 4.59 -13.85 -9.41
CA ASN A 48 3.21 -14.35 -9.32
C ASN A 48 2.57 -14.17 -7.93
N ASP A 49 3.28 -13.60 -6.96
CA ASP A 49 2.72 -13.31 -5.64
C ASP A 49 1.60 -12.28 -5.73
N LEU A 50 0.67 -12.32 -4.78
CA LEU A 50 -0.45 -11.37 -4.72
C LEU A 50 -0.05 -10.22 -3.82
N VAL A 51 -0.17 -8.99 -4.29
CA VAL A 51 0.17 -7.81 -3.51
C VAL A 51 -1.02 -6.89 -3.38
N TYR A 52 -1.42 -6.59 -2.15
CA TYR A 52 -2.39 -5.53 -1.87
C TYR A 52 -1.62 -4.28 -1.49
N TYR A 53 -1.68 -3.27 -2.35
CA TYR A 53 -0.94 -2.03 -2.18
C TYR A 53 -1.89 -0.89 -1.80
N LEU A 54 -1.66 -0.25 -0.65
CA LEU A 54 -2.59 0.64 0.03
C LEU A 54 -2.28 2.12 -0.20
N GLY A 55 -1.93 2.49 -1.42
CA GLY A 55 -1.92 3.89 -1.85
C GLY A 55 -0.57 4.58 -1.72
N ASP A 56 -0.49 5.74 -2.35
CA ASP A 56 0.67 6.64 -2.37
C ASP A 56 1.95 5.95 -2.88
N LEU A 57 1.84 5.37 -4.09
CA LEU A 57 2.94 4.66 -4.73
C LEU A 57 4.08 5.58 -5.15
N ALA A 58 3.78 6.65 -5.88
CA ALA A 58 4.79 7.49 -6.51
C ALA A 58 4.35 8.95 -6.63
N PHE A 59 5.30 9.87 -6.48
CA PHE A 59 5.16 11.29 -6.74
C PHE A 59 5.77 11.64 -8.10
N ALA A 60 5.23 11.04 -9.17
CA ALA A 60 5.72 11.19 -10.53
C ALA A 60 4.57 11.26 -11.53
N PRO A 61 4.81 11.81 -12.74
CA PRO A 61 3.84 11.75 -13.83
C PRO A 61 3.43 10.31 -14.17
N LYS A 62 2.30 10.18 -14.86
CA LYS A 62 1.68 8.89 -15.20
C LYS A 62 2.65 7.93 -15.88
N ASP A 63 3.37 8.38 -16.90
CA ASP A 63 4.24 7.50 -17.69
C ASP A 63 5.45 7.01 -16.89
N ALA A 64 6.03 7.89 -16.07
CA ALA A 64 7.10 7.50 -15.13
C ALA A 64 6.57 6.49 -14.09
N THR A 65 5.36 6.70 -13.57
CA THR A 65 4.72 5.76 -12.64
C THR A 65 4.42 4.42 -13.30
N ARG A 66 3.99 4.40 -14.58
CA ARG A 66 3.81 3.17 -15.35
C ARG A 66 5.13 2.43 -15.58
N ALA A 67 6.20 3.15 -15.93
CA ALA A 67 7.53 2.57 -16.09
C ALA A 67 8.04 1.93 -14.79
N LEU A 68 7.76 2.56 -13.65
CA LEU A 68 8.06 2.01 -12.33
C LEU A 68 7.24 0.74 -12.04
N LEU A 69 5.92 0.79 -12.23
CA LEU A 69 5.02 -0.35 -12.02
C LEU A 69 5.39 -1.58 -12.87
N ASN A 70 5.88 -1.37 -14.09
CA ASN A 70 6.30 -2.46 -14.97
C ASN A 70 7.54 -3.20 -14.46
N GLN A 71 8.33 -2.59 -13.58
CA GLN A 71 9.51 -3.20 -12.97
C GLN A 71 9.18 -3.95 -11.66
N MET A 72 8.00 -3.71 -11.07
CA MET A 72 7.60 -4.33 -9.81
C MET A 72 7.07 -5.75 -10.03
N HIS A 73 7.63 -6.70 -9.28
CA HIS A 73 7.10 -8.05 -9.18
C HIS A 73 5.72 -8.10 -8.49
N GLY A 74 4.97 -9.15 -8.80
CA GLY A 74 3.69 -9.46 -8.17
C GLY A 74 2.46 -9.04 -8.97
N ARG A 75 1.32 -9.63 -8.64
CA ARG A 75 -0.01 -9.27 -9.13
C ARG A 75 -0.60 -8.24 -8.18
N ILE A 76 -0.65 -6.99 -8.61
CA ILE A 76 -0.90 -5.86 -7.72
C ILE A 76 -2.38 -5.49 -7.74
N TYR A 77 -3.00 -5.53 -6.56
CA TYR A 77 -4.33 -5.05 -6.23
C TYR A 77 -4.19 -3.72 -5.51
N TYR A 78 -4.78 -2.65 -6.04
CA TYR A 78 -4.45 -1.30 -5.60
C TYR A 78 -5.61 -0.61 -4.87
N VAL A 79 -5.35 -0.12 -3.67
CA VAL A 79 -6.28 0.74 -2.89
C VAL A 79 -5.71 2.16 -2.90
N ARG A 80 -6.46 3.14 -3.44
CA ARG A 80 -5.94 4.49 -3.71
C ARG A 80 -5.67 5.30 -2.45
N GLY A 81 -4.54 6.01 -2.45
CA GLY A 81 -4.22 7.08 -1.50
C GLY A 81 -4.53 8.48 -2.04
N ASN A 82 -4.27 9.51 -1.23
CA ASN A 82 -4.54 10.90 -1.60
C ASN A 82 -3.65 11.44 -2.72
N HIS A 83 -2.43 10.89 -2.87
CA HIS A 83 -1.50 11.31 -3.92
C HIS A 83 -1.75 10.61 -5.26
N ASP A 84 -2.64 9.61 -5.31
CA ASP A 84 -2.90 8.79 -6.50
C ASP A 84 -3.96 9.38 -7.45
N ARG A 85 -4.06 10.71 -7.56
CA ARG A 85 -5.11 11.38 -8.36
C ARG A 85 -5.10 10.95 -9.84
N GLN A 86 -3.93 10.62 -10.37
CA GLN A 86 -3.73 10.10 -11.72
C GLN A 86 -4.27 8.67 -11.93
N MET A 87 -4.54 7.93 -10.85
CA MET A 87 -5.09 6.57 -10.87
C MET A 87 -6.62 6.54 -10.93
N LYS A 88 -7.21 7.56 -11.55
CA LYS A 88 -8.63 7.63 -11.89
C LYS A 88 -8.81 7.30 -13.38
N GLY A 89 -9.50 6.20 -13.67
CA GLY A 89 -9.90 5.81 -15.03
C GLY A 89 -9.18 4.60 -15.62
N PRO A 90 -9.62 4.12 -16.81
CA PRO A 90 -9.35 2.77 -17.33
C PRO A 90 -7.98 2.61 -18.01
N SER A 91 -6.90 3.14 -17.43
CA SER A 91 -5.60 3.27 -18.13
C SER A 91 -4.39 2.74 -17.36
N TRP A 92 -4.63 1.78 -16.48
CA TRP A 92 -3.65 1.23 -15.55
C TRP A 92 -3.66 -0.30 -15.60
N ASP A 93 -3.23 -0.84 -16.74
CA ASP A 93 -3.34 -2.26 -17.10
C ASP A 93 -2.47 -3.19 -16.22
N ARG A 94 -1.57 -2.61 -15.41
CA ARG A 94 -0.67 -3.36 -14.53
C ARG A 94 -1.34 -3.81 -13.23
N PHE A 95 -2.46 -3.20 -12.86
CA PHE A 95 -3.22 -3.59 -11.68
C PHE A 95 -4.31 -4.60 -12.03
N GLU A 96 -4.52 -5.56 -11.15
CA GLU A 96 -5.64 -6.50 -11.24
C GLU A 96 -6.98 -5.76 -10.98
N TRP A 97 -6.96 -4.79 -10.06
CA TRP A 97 -8.02 -3.80 -9.87
C TRP A 97 -7.51 -2.58 -9.10
N ILE A 98 -8.27 -1.49 -9.18
CA ILE A 98 -8.08 -0.27 -8.39
C ILE A 98 -9.37 0.06 -7.66
N LYS A 99 -9.30 0.30 -6.35
CA LYS A 99 -10.44 0.65 -5.48
C LYS A 99 -10.04 1.72 -4.47
N ASP A 100 -11.01 2.30 -3.75
CA ASP A 100 -10.74 3.19 -2.60
C ASP A 100 -10.83 2.47 -1.25
N TYR A 101 -11.48 1.30 -1.25
CA TYR A 101 -11.76 0.46 -0.10
C TYR A 101 -11.93 -0.98 -0.56
N PHE A 102 -11.49 -1.96 0.23
CA PHE A 102 -11.76 -3.37 -0.06
C PHE A 102 -11.88 -4.24 1.19
N ASP A 103 -12.96 -5.02 1.26
CA ASP A 103 -13.13 -6.11 2.22
C ASP A 103 -12.50 -7.38 1.64
N LEU A 104 -11.33 -7.75 2.15
CA LEU A 104 -10.62 -8.97 1.79
C LEU A 104 -10.96 -10.08 2.80
N LYS A 105 -11.25 -11.29 2.29
CA LYS A 105 -11.26 -12.52 3.11
C LYS A 105 -10.06 -13.37 2.72
N VAL A 106 -9.20 -13.69 3.68
CA VAL A 106 -8.11 -14.66 3.53
C VAL A 106 -8.41 -15.83 4.46
N ASP A 107 -8.78 -16.97 3.87
CA ASP A 107 -9.30 -18.13 4.61
C ASP A 107 -10.49 -17.72 5.50
N GLU A 108 -10.36 -17.75 6.83
CA GLU A 108 -11.38 -17.27 7.76
C GLU A 108 -11.15 -15.84 8.29
N GLN A 109 -10.01 -15.22 7.96
CA GLN A 109 -9.69 -13.87 8.42
C GLN A 109 -10.31 -12.80 7.51
N HIS A 110 -11.04 -11.86 8.12
CA HIS A 110 -11.53 -10.66 7.45
C HIS A 110 -10.54 -9.51 7.62
N ILE A 111 -10.24 -8.82 6.52
CA ILE A 111 -9.27 -7.72 6.48
C ILE A 111 -9.86 -6.56 5.69
N VAL A 112 -9.98 -5.40 6.34
CA VAL A 112 -10.37 -4.15 5.71
C VAL A 112 -9.13 -3.43 5.20
N LEU A 113 -9.11 -3.13 3.90
CA LEU A 113 -8.04 -2.39 3.26
C LEU A 113 -8.54 -0.98 2.91
N CYS A 114 -7.91 0.03 3.48
CA CYS A 114 -8.08 1.44 3.12
C CYS A 114 -6.74 2.14 3.30
N HIS A 115 -6.42 3.15 2.49
CA HIS A 115 -5.21 3.94 2.71
C HIS A 115 -5.24 4.66 4.06
N TYR A 116 -6.41 5.19 4.45
CA TYR A 116 -6.58 5.89 5.72
C TYR A 116 -6.90 4.93 6.86
N ALA A 117 -6.41 5.27 8.04
CA ALA A 117 -6.79 4.60 9.28
C ALA A 117 -8.25 4.94 9.64
N PHE A 118 -9.04 3.91 9.92
CA PHE A 118 -10.39 4.06 10.48
C PHE A 118 -10.41 3.77 11.97
N GLU A 119 -11.16 4.57 12.71
CA GLU A 119 -11.45 4.33 14.12
C GLU A 119 -12.32 3.09 14.32
N THR A 120 -13.32 2.90 13.43
CA THR A 120 -14.13 1.69 13.37
C THR A 120 -14.27 1.25 11.92
N TRP A 121 -14.26 -0.06 11.72
CA TRP A 121 -14.36 -0.67 10.38
C TRP A 121 -15.24 -1.92 10.42
N ASN A 122 -15.55 -2.43 9.23
CA ASN A 122 -16.41 -3.59 9.06
C ASN A 122 -15.89 -4.78 9.89
N ARG A 123 -16.72 -5.27 10.81
CA ARG A 123 -16.41 -6.39 11.73
C ARG A 123 -15.27 -6.14 12.72
N SER A 124 -14.91 -4.88 12.99
CA SER A 124 -13.87 -4.50 13.95
C SER A 124 -14.10 -5.11 15.35
N HIS A 125 -15.35 -5.19 15.81
CA HIS A 125 -15.73 -5.84 17.07
C HIS A 125 -15.79 -7.38 17.02
N HIS A 126 -15.56 -7.98 15.85
CA HIS A 126 -15.59 -9.41 15.60
C HIS A 126 -14.22 -9.96 15.17
N GLY A 127 -13.14 -9.23 15.43
CA GLY A 127 -11.77 -9.69 15.18
C GLY A 127 -11.27 -9.52 13.75
N SER A 128 -11.94 -8.70 12.93
CA SER A 128 -11.36 -8.32 11.63
C SER A 128 -10.14 -7.41 11.81
N TRP A 129 -9.21 -7.51 10.87
CA TRP A 129 -8.05 -6.62 10.83
C TRP A 129 -8.35 -5.42 9.95
N HIS A 130 -7.69 -4.31 10.23
CA HIS A 130 -7.64 -3.18 9.32
C HIS A 130 -6.18 -2.89 9.01
N LEU A 131 -5.84 -2.96 7.73
CA LEU A 131 -4.53 -2.55 7.23
C LEU A 131 -4.69 -1.18 6.56
N HIS A 132 -3.78 -0.27 6.91
CA HIS A 132 -3.75 1.08 6.39
C HIS A 132 -2.33 1.59 6.22
N GLY A 133 -2.22 2.71 5.52
CA GLY A 133 -1.00 3.49 5.32
C GLY A 133 -1.16 4.89 5.88
N HIS A 134 -0.79 5.89 5.08
CA HIS A 134 -1.05 7.33 5.22
C HIS A 134 -0.36 8.03 6.40
N SER A 135 -0.35 7.40 7.57
CA SER A 135 0.05 8.04 8.81
C SER A 135 1.57 8.11 9.00
N HIS A 136 2.36 7.42 8.18
CA HIS A 136 3.84 7.39 8.30
C HIS A 136 4.34 7.11 9.73
N GLY A 137 3.66 6.23 10.46
CA GLY A 137 4.00 5.88 11.85
C GLY A 137 3.51 6.87 12.92
N SER A 138 2.81 7.95 12.55
CA SER A 138 2.27 8.94 13.49
C SER A 138 0.90 8.58 14.08
N PHE A 139 0.25 7.51 13.60
CA PHE A 139 -1.06 7.10 14.12
C PHE A 139 -0.91 6.36 15.46
N ASP A 140 -1.53 6.92 16.49
CA ASP A 140 -1.61 6.29 17.81
C ASP A 140 -2.87 5.42 17.92
N ALA A 141 -2.69 4.11 17.75
CA ALA A 141 -3.76 3.13 17.92
C ALA A 141 -4.25 3.01 19.37
N SER A 142 -3.48 3.48 20.36
CA SER A 142 -3.88 3.44 21.77
C SER A 142 -4.91 4.51 22.13
N ALA A 143 -4.96 5.61 21.35
CA ALA A 143 -5.94 6.67 21.51
C ALA A 143 -7.35 6.31 20.99
N THR A 144 -7.50 5.18 20.29
CA THR A 144 -8.69 4.84 19.49
C THR A 144 -9.29 3.46 19.81
N GLN A 145 -8.95 2.85 20.94
CA GLN A 145 -9.59 1.60 21.37
C GLN A 145 -11.12 1.82 21.46
N PRO A 146 -11.93 1.14 20.63
CA PRO A 146 -13.37 1.29 20.72
C PRO A 146 -13.79 0.81 22.09
N SER A 147 -14.47 1.68 22.85
CA SER A 147 -15.10 1.29 24.10
C SER A 147 -15.89 0.01 23.86
N ARG A 148 -15.62 -1.04 24.64
CA ARG A 148 -16.47 -2.24 24.65
C ARG A 148 -17.91 -1.77 24.82
N PRO A 149 -18.86 -2.16 23.94
CA PRO A 149 -20.25 -1.78 24.13
C PRO A 149 -20.76 -2.33 25.47
N PRO A 150 -21.78 -1.70 26.09
CA PRO A 150 -22.42 -2.22 27.30
C PRO A 150 -23.02 -3.62 27.10
#